data_AF-A0A7S2HPW3-F1
#
_entry.id   AF-A0A7S2HPW3-F1
#
_cell.length_a   1.000
_cell.length_b   1.000
_cell.length_c   1.000
_cell.angle_alpha   90.00
_cell.angle_beta   90.00
_cell.angle_gamma   90.00
#
_symmetry.space_group_name_H-M   'P 1'
#
loop_
_entity.id
_entity.type
_entity.pdbx_description
1 polymer ?
#
loop_
_entity_poly.entity_id
_entity_poly.type
_entity_poly.pdbx_seq_one_letter_code
_entity_poly.pdbx_strand_id
1 'polypeptide(L)'
;VQHPMRGLFLRNYLAHIARDKLPDVGSEYSIDAGGDVQDSLDFIIQNFSETNRLWVRMQNQGPVKDKKRREKERQDLRILVGTNLVRLSQLEGVDVHLYKETALPRILEQVANCKDSIAQSYLMDCIIHVFPDDFHLATLDAFLQTCTQLKEKVNVRGILESMMDRLSGYADGNKGVVIPDDIEAFQIFNQCVTKLLNERTNLDLAEILRLEKALLNFALKCYPQNMQYVNLCLAQ
;
A
#
# COMPACT_ATOMS: atom_id res chain seq x y z
N VAL A 1 1.49 -4.67 -26.05
CA VAL A 1 0.38 -5.65 -26.17
C VAL A 1 -0.82 -5.18 -25.34
N GLN A 2 -1.97 -4.90 -25.96
CA GLN A 2 -3.14 -4.31 -25.26
C GLN A 2 -4.16 -5.34 -24.75
N HIS A 3 -4.04 -6.61 -25.16
CA HIS A 3 -4.86 -7.68 -24.62
C HIS A 3 -4.48 -7.93 -23.15
N PRO A 4 -5.41 -7.80 -22.17
CA PRO A 4 -5.08 -7.83 -20.74
C PRO A 4 -4.24 -9.02 -20.30
N MET A 5 -4.74 -10.24 -20.47
CA MET A 5 -4.04 -11.43 -19.99
C MET A 5 -2.64 -11.57 -20.61
N ARG A 6 -2.55 -11.53 -21.95
CA ARG A 6 -1.26 -11.58 -22.67
C ARG A 6 -0.31 -10.45 -22.27
N GLY A 7 -0.83 -9.24 -22.09
CA GLY A 7 -0.05 -8.08 -21.68
C GLY A 7 0.46 -8.19 -20.25
N LEU A 8 -0.35 -8.70 -19.31
CA LEU A 8 0.06 -8.99 -17.94
C LEU A 8 1.21 -9.98 -17.90
N PHE A 9 1.08 -11.13 -18.58
CA PHE A 9 2.15 -12.13 -18.61
C PHE A 9 3.42 -11.62 -19.29
N LEU A 10 3.29 -10.88 -20.40
CA LEU A 10 4.45 -10.29 -21.08
C LEU A 10 5.18 -9.27 -20.19
N ARG A 11 4.45 -8.40 -19.50
CA ARG A 11 5.02 -7.41 -18.59
C ARG A 11 5.63 -8.04 -17.34
N ASN A 12 5.03 -9.11 -16.82
CA ASN A 12 5.62 -9.88 -15.74
C ASN A 12 6.92 -10.56 -16.21
N TYR A 13 6.93 -11.16 -17.40
CA TYR A 13 8.13 -11.74 -17.99
C TYR A 13 9.25 -10.69 -18.18
N LEU A 14 8.90 -9.50 -18.68
CA LEU A 14 9.83 -8.37 -18.77
C LEU A 14 10.43 -8.01 -17.40
N ALA A 15 9.59 -7.86 -16.37
CA ALA A 15 10.05 -7.56 -15.01
C ALA A 15 10.94 -8.68 -14.41
N HIS A 16 10.76 -9.93 -14.83
CA HIS A 16 11.63 -11.03 -14.43
C HIS A 16 12.99 -11.00 -15.13
N ILE A 17 13.05 -10.74 -16.43
CA ILE A 17 14.32 -10.69 -17.19
C ILE A 17 15.12 -9.42 -16.88
N ALA A 18 14.44 -8.31 -16.59
CA ALA A 18 15.10 -7.05 -16.31
C ALA A 18 15.70 -7.00 -14.90
N ARG A 19 15.26 -7.87 -13.98
CA ARG A 19 15.56 -7.78 -12.53
C ARG A 19 17.06 -7.59 -12.22
N ASP A 20 17.92 -8.37 -12.86
CA ASP A 20 19.38 -8.38 -12.68
C ASP A 20 20.12 -7.37 -13.56
N LYS A 21 19.37 -6.54 -14.30
CA LYS A 21 19.89 -5.58 -15.29
C LYS A 21 19.43 -4.15 -15.04
N LEU A 22 18.73 -3.93 -13.94
CA LEU A 22 18.30 -2.61 -13.51
C LEU A 22 19.48 -1.87 -12.86
N PRO A 23 19.77 -0.62 -13.25
CA PRO A 23 20.74 0.21 -12.55
C PRO A 23 20.38 0.37 -11.07
N ASP A 24 21.32 0.10 -10.18
CA ASP A 24 21.16 0.21 -8.74
C ASP A 24 22.51 0.53 -8.10
N VAL A 25 22.52 0.81 -6.79
CA VAL A 25 23.74 1.06 -6.04
C VAL A 25 24.67 -0.15 -6.16
N GLY A 26 25.89 0.09 -6.66
CA GLY A 26 26.90 -0.95 -6.83
C GLY A 26 26.68 -1.91 -8.00
N SER A 27 25.70 -1.66 -8.88
CA SER A 27 25.49 -2.50 -10.08
C SER A 27 26.42 -2.11 -11.23
N GLU A 28 26.76 -3.07 -12.10
CA GLU A 28 27.58 -2.82 -13.30
C GLU A 28 26.90 -1.87 -14.30
N TYR A 29 25.59 -1.68 -14.15
CA TYR A 29 24.77 -0.84 -15.01
C TYR A 29 24.68 0.62 -14.55
N SER A 30 25.25 0.98 -13.39
CA SER A 30 25.17 2.34 -12.85
C SER A 30 26.43 3.19 -13.02
N ILE A 31 27.63 2.60 -13.04
CA ILE A 31 28.87 3.38 -13.07
C ILE A 31 29.33 3.68 -14.51
N ASP A 32 29.28 2.69 -15.40
CA ASP A 32 29.85 2.81 -16.76
C ASP A 32 28.78 2.95 -17.86
N ALA A 33 27.53 2.57 -17.60
CA ALA A 33 26.45 2.55 -18.59
C ALA A 33 25.51 3.77 -18.54
N GLY A 34 25.69 4.66 -17.55
CA GLY A 34 25.00 5.95 -17.44
C GLY A 34 23.55 5.91 -16.94
N GLY A 35 23.09 4.80 -16.38
CA GLY A 35 21.78 4.71 -15.71
C GLY A 35 21.89 4.85 -14.19
N ASP A 36 20.82 5.22 -13.51
CA ASP A 36 20.78 5.30 -12.04
C ASP A 36 19.53 4.63 -11.44
N VAL A 37 19.44 4.65 -10.11
CA VAL A 37 18.28 4.07 -9.41
C VAL A 37 16.96 4.75 -9.78
N GLN A 38 16.98 6.02 -10.20
CA GLN A 38 15.80 6.74 -10.65
C GLN A 38 15.28 6.17 -11.97
N ASP A 39 16.15 5.79 -12.90
CA ASP A 39 15.76 5.09 -14.13
C ASP A 39 15.08 3.74 -13.83
N SER A 40 15.62 2.99 -12.88
CA SER A 40 15.04 1.72 -12.42
C SER A 40 13.67 1.93 -11.77
N LEU A 41 13.55 2.95 -10.93
CA LEU A 41 12.29 3.34 -10.31
C LEU A 41 11.24 3.69 -11.36
N ASP A 42 11.61 4.53 -12.34
CA ASP A 42 10.73 4.95 -13.44
C ASP A 42 10.29 3.76 -14.30
N PHE A 43 11.22 2.87 -14.64
CA PHE A 43 10.92 1.65 -15.38
C PHE A 43 9.90 0.78 -14.64
N ILE A 44 10.11 0.51 -13.34
CA ILE A 44 9.22 -0.35 -12.57
C ILE A 44 7.87 0.32 -12.35
N ILE A 45 7.82 1.62 -12.02
CA ILE A 45 6.55 2.34 -11.83
C ILE A 45 5.75 2.41 -13.13
N GLN A 46 6.40 2.62 -14.27
CA GLN A 46 5.75 2.59 -15.57
C GLN A 46 5.19 1.19 -15.87
N ASN A 47 5.95 0.14 -15.58
CA ASN A 47 5.46 -1.23 -15.75
C ASN A 47 4.31 -1.55 -14.80
N PHE A 48 4.37 -1.09 -13.55
CA PHE A 48 3.31 -1.21 -12.55
C PHE A 48 2.01 -0.54 -13.01
N SER A 49 2.09 0.73 -13.44
CA SER A 49 0.95 1.50 -13.94
C SER A 49 0.25 0.77 -15.09
N GLU A 50 1.03 0.31 -16.06
CA GLU A 50 0.49 -0.38 -17.23
C GLU A 50 -0.08 -1.76 -16.90
N THR A 51 0.57 -2.51 -16.00
CA THR A 51 0.09 -3.82 -15.53
C THR A 51 -1.21 -3.65 -14.74
N ASN A 52 -1.30 -2.65 -13.87
CA ASN A 52 -2.53 -2.32 -13.13
C ASN A 52 -3.67 -1.92 -14.09
N ARG A 53 -3.40 -1.08 -15.10
CA ARG A 53 -4.39 -0.70 -16.13
C ARG A 53 -4.92 -1.91 -16.89
N LEU A 54 -4.05 -2.83 -17.31
CA LEU A 54 -4.47 -4.07 -17.97
C LEU A 54 -5.31 -4.94 -17.04
N TRP A 55 -4.90 -5.08 -15.78
CA TRP A 55 -5.61 -5.88 -14.78
C TRP A 55 -7.00 -5.33 -14.46
N VAL A 56 -7.14 -4.00 -14.31
CA VAL A 56 -8.45 -3.34 -14.13
C VAL A 56 -9.31 -3.50 -15.39
N ARG A 57 -8.72 -3.38 -16.58
CA ARG A 57 -9.44 -3.58 -17.85
C ARG A 57 -10.08 -4.97 -17.95
N MET A 58 -9.51 -6.00 -17.34
CA MET A 58 -10.12 -7.34 -17.30
C MET A 58 -11.53 -7.33 -16.72
N GLN A 59 -11.86 -6.40 -15.81
CA GLN A 59 -13.20 -6.30 -15.21
C GLN A 59 -14.31 -6.14 -16.27
N ASN A 60 -14.02 -5.37 -17.31
CA ASN A 60 -14.99 -4.92 -18.31
C ASN A 60 -14.92 -5.74 -19.62
N GLN A 61 -14.06 -6.77 -19.69
CA GLN A 61 -13.96 -7.59 -20.89
C GLN A 61 -15.02 -8.68 -20.93
N GLY A 62 -15.81 -8.72 -22.01
CA GLY A 62 -16.76 -9.79 -22.26
C GLY A 62 -18.10 -9.67 -21.51
N PRO A 63 -18.97 -10.68 -21.63
CA PRO A 63 -20.37 -10.60 -21.21
C PRO A 63 -20.55 -10.36 -19.71
N VAL A 64 -21.62 -9.66 -19.31
CA VAL A 64 -21.92 -9.38 -17.88
C VAL A 64 -22.12 -10.66 -17.06
N LYS A 65 -22.68 -11.72 -17.66
CA LYS A 65 -22.88 -13.03 -17.00
C LYS A 65 -21.57 -13.65 -16.48
N ASP A 66 -20.44 -13.33 -17.11
CA ASP A 66 -19.14 -13.88 -16.75
C ASP A 66 -18.41 -13.06 -15.68
N LYS A 67 -19.04 -12.00 -15.13
CA LYS A 67 -18.43 -11.09 -14.16
C LYS A 67 -17.79 -11.82 -12.97
N LYS A 68 -18.51 -12.78 -12.35
CA LYS A 68 -17.98 -13.54 -11.21
C LYS A 68 -16.73 -14.36 -11.58
N ARG A 69 -16.74 -14.97 -12.76
CA ARG A 69 -15.57 -15.72 -13.28
C ARG A 69 -14.37 -14.78 -13.48
N ARG A 70 -14.60 -13.60 -14.04
CA ARG A 70 -13.54 -12.59 -14.24
C ARG A 70 -12.98 -12.05 -12.94
N GLU A 71 -13.83 -11.78 -11.95
CA GLU A 71 -13.37 -11.35 -10.63
C GLU A 71 -12.48 -12.43 -9.98
N LYS A 72 -12.80 -13.72 -10.14
CA LYS A 72 -11.93 -14.82 -9.69
C LYS A 72 -10.60 -14.86 -10.44
N GLU A 73 -10.63 -14.81 -11.77
CA GLU A 73 -9.40 -14.79 -12.60
C GLU A 73 -8.52 -13.57 -12.27
N ARG A 74 -9.12 -12.41 -12.01
CA ARG A 74 -8.40 -11.21 -11.57
C ARG A 74 -7.72 -11.44 -10.21
N GLN A 75 -8.38 -12.14 -9.29
CA GLN A 75 -7.83 -12.48 -7.98
C GLN A 75 -6.63 -13.42 -8.11
N ASP A 76 -6.70 -14.40 -8.99
CA ASP A 76 -5.59 -15.32 -9.24
C ASP A 76 -4.38 -14.61 -9.87
N LEU A 77 -4.62 -13.60 -10.73
CA LEU A 77 -3.57 -12.85 -11.42
C LEU A 77 -3.03 -11.64 -10.64
N ARG A 78 -3.56 -11.32 -9.46
CA ARG A 78 -3.17 -10.11 -8.67
C ARG A 78 -1.67 -10.05 -8.41
N ILE A 79 -1.04 -11.22 -8.21
CA ILE A 79 0.40 -11.33 -7.93
C ILE A 79 1.27 -10.76 -9.06
N LEU A 80 0.82 -10.83 -10.32
CA LEU A 80 1.55 -10.27 -11.46
C LEU A 80 1.70 -8.75 -11.37
N VAL A 81 0.73 -8.08 -10.74
CA VAL A 81 0.79 -6.64 -10.48
C VAL A 81 1.69 -6.38 -9.27
N GLY A 82 1.50 -7.12 -8.18
CA GLY A 82 2.25 -6.97 -6.93
C GLY A 82 3.74 -7.24 -7.06
N THR A 83 4.18 -8.09 -7.98
CA THR A 83 5.60 -8.32 -8.27
C THR A 83 6.35 -7.01 -8.56
N ASN A 84 5.71 -6.01 -9.17
CA ASN A 84 6.37 -4.71 -9.40
C ASN A 84 6.68 -3.98 -8.08
N LEU A 85 5.78 -4.03 -7.09
CA LEU A 85 6.03 -3.43 -5.78
C LEU A 85 7.14 -4.17 -5.05
N VAL A 86 7.17 -5.51 -5.15
CA VAL A 86 8.25 -6.34 -4.61
C VAL A 86 9.60 -6.00 -5.25
N ARG A 87 9.62 -5.66 -6.55
CA ARG A 87 10.85 -5.22 -7.21
C ARG A 87 11.30 -3.85 -6.72
N LEU A 88 10.38 -2.92 -6.49
CA LEU A 88 10.72 -1.61 -5.93
C LEU A 88 11.33 -1.72 -4.53
N SER A 89 10.82 -2.61 -3.67
CA SER A 89 11.40 -2.80 -2.33
C SER A 89 12.72 -3.55 -2.31
N GLN A 90 13.14 -4.12 -3.44
CA GLN A 90 14.42 -4.82 -3.60
C GLN A 90 15.53 -3.93 -4.15
N LEU A 91 15.23 -2.70 -4.58
CA LEU A 91 16.23 -1.75 -5.01
C LEU A 91 16.96 -1.18 -3.79
N GLU A 92 18.27 -1.38 -3.71
CA GLU A 92 19.08 -0.91 -2.59
C GLU A 92 19.20 0.62 -2.57
N GLY A 93 19.18 1.26 -3.73
CA GLY A 93 19.22 2.72 -3.86
C GLY A 93 17.90 3.43 -3.54
N VAL A 94 16.80 2.71 -3.28
CA VAL A 94 15.54 3.32 -2.85
C VAL A 94 15.58 3.48 -1.33
N ASP A 95 16.05 4.64 -0.89
CA ASP A 95 16.02 5.03 0.52
C ASP A 95 14.66 5.61 0.94
N VAL A 96 14.51 5.91 2.24
CA VAL A 96 13.28 6.48 2.82
C VAL A 96 12.89 7.79 2.13
N HIS A 97 13.88 8.63 1.78
CA HIS A 97 13.65 9.93 1.17
C HIS A 97 13.09 9.77 -0.25
N LEU A 98 13.72 8.95 -1.10
CA LEU A 98 13.26 8.66 -2.44
C LEU A 98 11.90 7.96 -2.44
N TYR A 99 11.67 7.08 -1.47
CA TYR A 99 10.38 6.43 -1.29
C TYR A 99 9.27 7.44 -0.98
N LYS A 100 9.51 8.33 0.00
CA LYS A 100 8.56 9.35 0.46
C LYS A 100 8.25 10.38 -0.62
N GLU A 101 9.27 10.93 -1.27
CA GLU A 101 9.11 12.06 -2.20
C GLU A 101 8.66 11.61 -3.60
N THR A 102 9.03 10.39 -4.02
CA THR A 102 8.84 9.96 -5.42
C THR A 102 8.08 8.66 -5.55
N ALA A 103 8.52 7.58 -4.90
CA ALA A 103 8.00 6.24 -5.18
C ALA A 103 6.56 6.07 -4.70
N LEU A 104 6.30 6.31 -3.42
CA LEU A 104 5.00 6.11 -2.81
C LEU A 104 3.92 7.03 -3.39
N PRO A 105 4.15 8.36 -3.58
CA PRO A 105 3.14 9.23 -4.17
C PRO A 105 2.65 8.71 -5.53
N ARG A 106 3.56 8.25 -6.39
CA ARG A 106 3.22 7.68 -7.70
C ARG A 106 2.48 6.35 -7.60
N ILE A 107 2.84 5.49 -6.65
CA ILE A 107 2.11 4.25 -6.39
C ILE A 107 0.68 4.56 -5.92
N LEU A 108 0.54 5.42 -4.90
CA LEU A 108 -0.75 5.80 -4.32
C LEU A 108 -1.64 6.51 -5.35
N GLU A 109 -1.08 7.33 -6.22
CA GLU A 109 -1.80 7.93 -7.34
C GLU A 109 -2.43 6.85 -8.25
N GLN A 110 -1.68 5.80 -8.62
CA GLN A 110 -2.24 4.71 -9.41
C GLN A 110 -3.35 3.95 -8.65
N VAL A 111 -3.22 3.78 -7.34
CA VAL A 111 -4.24 3.11 -6.49
C VAL A 111 -5.50 3.97 -6.38
N ALA A 112 -5.38 5.26 -6.09
CA ALA A 112 -6.50 6.18 -5.96
C ALA A 112 -7.26 6.35 -7.28
N ASN A 113 -6.54 6.40 -8.40
CA ASN A 113 -7.10 6.67 -9.73
C ASN A 113 -7.63 5.44 -10.47
N CYS A 114 -7.28 4.22 -10.06
CA CYS A 114 -7.76 3.02 -10.77
C CYS A 114 -9.26 2.76 -10.61
N LYS A 115 -9.89 3.35 -9.58
CA LYS A 115 -11.33 3.25 -9.26
C LYS A 115 -11.88 1.81 -9.35
N ASP A 116 -11.09 0.84 -8.89
CA ASP A 116 -11.47 -0.58 -8.84
C ASP A 116 -11.21 -1.17 -7.45
N SER A 117 -12.26 -1.74 -6.83
CA SER A 117 -12.20 -2.17 -5.44
C SER A 117 -11.29 -3.38 -5.20
N ILE A 118 -11.17 -4.28 -6.18
CA ILE A 118 -10.27 -5.43 -6.11
C ILE A 118 -8.83 -4.94 -6.12
N ALA A 119 -8.51 -4.04 -7.04
CA ALA A 119 -7.18 -3.49 -7.16
C ALA A 119 -6.79 -2.64 -5.96
N GLN A 120 -7.67 -1.74 -5.53
CA GLN A 120 -7.42 -0.89 -4.36
C GLN A 120 -7.18 -1.71 -3.10
N SER A 121 -8.02 -2.72 -2.82
CA SER A 121 -7.82 -3.55 -1.62
C SER A 121 -6.48 -4.29 -1.66
N TYR A 122 -6.19 -4.96 -2.78
CA TYR A 122 -4.96 -5.73 -2.91
C TYR A 122 -3.69 -4.87 -2.88
N LEU A 123 -3.68 -3.73 -3.57
CA LEU A 123 -2.49 -2.89 -3.69
C LEU A 123 -2.16 -2.19 -2.38
N MET A 124 -3.16 -1.73 -1.62
CA MET A 124 -2.94 -1.17 -0.28
C MET A 124 -2.36 -2.21 0.67
N ASP A 125 -2.94 -3.42 0.71
CA ASP A 125 -2.37 -4.53 1.49
C ASP A 125 -0.95 -4.85 1.02
N CYS A 126 -0.70 -4.88 -0.28
CA CYS A 126 0.61 -5.18 -0.83
C CYS A 126 1.66 -4.13 -0.41
N ILE A 127 1.31 -2.84 -0.39
CA ILE A 127 2.20 -1.78 0.11
C ILE A 127 2.57 -2.06 1.56
N ILE A 128 1.57 -2.31 2.42
CA ILE A 128 1.80 -2.63 3.84
C ILE A 128 2.77 -3.80 4.00
N HIS A 129 2.62 -4.87 3.22
CA HIS A 129 3.42 -6.08 3.40
C HIS A 129 4.83 -6.01 2.79
N VAL A 130 5.00 -5.28 1.69
CA VAL A 130 6.22 -5.32 0.87
C VAL A 130 7.29 -4.34 1.31
N PHE A 131 6.90 -3.15 1.79
CA PHE A 131 7.84 -2.12 2.21
C PHE A 131 8.15 -2.21 3.72
N PRO A 132 9.35 -1.77 4.15
CA PRO A 132 9.79 -1.85 5.54
C PRO A 132 9.07 -0.84 6.45
N ASP A 133 9.19 -1.03 7.76
CA ASP A 133 8.44 -0.25 8.76
C ASP A 133 8.85 1.22 8.80
N ASP A 134 10.15 1.52 8.65
CA ASP A 134 10.66 2.90 8.62
C ASP A 134 10.06 3.71 7.46
N PHE A 135 9.72 3.05 6.35
CA PHE A 135 9.09 3.69 5.20
C PHE A 135 7.63 4.01 5.52
N HIS A 136 6.91 3.08 6.17
CA HIS A 136 5.53 3.30 6.61
C HIS A 136 5.44 4.42 7.65
N LEU A 137 6.36 4.47 8.60
CA LEU A 137 6.44 5.55 9.60
C LEU A 137 6.64 6.91 8.93
N ALA A 138 7.58 7.02 7.99
CA ALA A 138 7.88 8.27 7.29
C ALA A 138 6.76 8.75 6.34
N THR A 139 5.83 7.87 5.99
CA THR A 139 4.82 8.12 4.95
C THR A 139 3.37 7.84 5.38
N LEU A 140 3.17 7.66 6.69
CA LEU A 140 1.88 7.24 7.26
C LEU A 140 0.74 8.18 6.87
N ASP A 141 0.98 9.49 6.91
CA ASP A 141 -0.02 10.50 6.54
C ASP A 141 -0.51 10.34 5.08
N ALA A 142 0.40 10.24 4.12
CA ALA A 142 0.07 10.07 2.70
C ALA A 142 -0.70 8.76 2.44
N PHE A 143 -0.30 7.68 3.12
CA PHE A 143 -0.99 6.39 3.03
C PHE A 143 -2.43 6.48 3.55
N LEU A 144 -2.62 7.05 4.74
CA LEU A 144 -3.94 7.19 5.38
C LEU A 144 -4.84 8.19 4.65
N GLN A 145 -4.29 9.28 4.11
CA GLN A 145 -5.03 10.19 3.24
C GLN A 145 -5.55 9.48 1.99
N THR A 146 -4.80 8.51 1.46
CA THR A 146 -5.26 7.70 0.32
C THR A 146 -6.36 6.73 0.72
N CYS A 147 -6.32 6.16 1.94
CA CYS A 147 -7.39 5.30 2.47
C CYS A 147 -8.77 5.98 2.41
N THR A 148 -8.86 7.28 2.68
CA THR A 148 -10.14 8.02 2.62
C THR A 148 -10.65 8.23 1.18
N GLN A 149 -9.79 8.08 0.17
CA GLN A 149 -10.13 8.25 -1.26
C GLN A 149 -10.49 6.94 -1.97
N LEU A 150 -10.37 5.81 -1.27
CA LEU A 150 -10.69 4.49 -1.82
C LEU A 150 -12.20 4.33 -2.00
N LYS A 151 -12.60 3.45 -2.92
CA LYS A 151 -14.02 3.18 -3.18
C LYS A 151 -14.72 2.66 -1.93
N GLU A 152 -16.01 2.97 -1.79
CA GLU A 152 -16.84 2.53 -0.66
C GLU A 152 -16.80 1.01 -0.42
N LYS A 153 -16.77 0.23 -1.50
CA LYS A 153 -16.71 -1.25 -1.43
C LYS A 153 -15.35 -1.80 -0.93
N VAL A 154 -14.31 -0.98 -0.84
CA VAL A 154 -13.02 -1.40 -0.29
C VAL A 154 -13.15 -1.53 1.23
N ASN A 155 -12.65 -2.64 1.78
CA ASN A 155 -12.57 -2.87 3.22
C ASN A 155 -11.42 -2.04 3.83
N VAL A 156 -11.66 -0.74 4.00
CA VAL A 156 -10.66 0.18 4.55
C VAL A 156 -10.34 -0.15 6.00
N ARG A 157 -11.30 -0.65 6.79
CA ARG A 157 -11.04 -1.13 8.15
C ARG A 157 -9.91 -2.16 8.18
N GLY A 158 -9.98 -3.19 7.33
CA GLY A 158 -8.95 -4.23 7.26
C GLY A 158 -7.56 -3.69 6.90
N ILE A 159 -7.50 -2.67 6.03
CA ILE A 159 -6.24 -2.00 5.65
C ILE A 159 -5.66 -1.23 6.86
N LEU A 160 -6.51 -0.48 7.58
CA LEU A 160 -6.11 0.26 8.78
C LEU A 160 -5.64 -0.68 9.89
N GLU A 161 -6.39 -1.76 10.15
CA GLU A 161 -6.01 -2.82 11.10
C GLU A 161 -4.65 -3.41 10.75
N SER A 162 -4.44 -3.77 9.47
CA SER A 162 -3.16 -4.33 9.02
C SER A 162 -1.97 -3.38 9.21
N MET A 163 -2.16 -2.07 9.02
CA MET A 163 -1.10 -1.09 9.24
C MET A 163 -0.82 -0.89 10.74
N MET A 164 -1.87 -0.77 11.56
CA MET A 164 -1.73 -0.65 13.02
C MET A 164 -1.05 -1.89 13.62
N ASP A 165 -1.43 -3.09 13.20
CA ASP A 165 -0.83 -4.34 13.66
C ASP A 165 0.65 -4.42 13.26
N ARG A 166 0.99 -4.01 12.04
CA ARG A 166 2.38 -3.97 11.56
C ARG A 166 3.24 -3.04 12.40
N LEU A 167 2.80 -1.80 12.59
CA LEU A 167 3.54 -0.80 13.38
C LEU A 167 3.60 -1.15 14.88
N SER A 168 2.54 -1.77 15.42
CA SER A 168 2.57 -2.30 16.78
C SER A 168 3.61 -3.41 16.94
N GLY A 169 3.69 -4.31 15.96
CA GLY A 169 4.69 -5.39 15.95
C GLY A 169 6.13 -4.86 15.89
N TYR A 170 6.36 -3.78 15.15
CA TYR A 170 7.65 -3.07 15.12
C TYR A 170 8.03 -2.50 16.50
N ALA A 171 7.09 -1.87 17.21
CA ALA A 171 7.32 -1.34 18.55
C ALA A 171 7.62 -2.45 19.58
N ASP A 172 6.91 -3.58 19.51
CA ASP A 172 7.12 -4.74 20.38
C ASP A 172 8.49 -5.41 20.12
N GLY A 173 8.88 -5.57 18.84
CA GLY A 173 10.08 -6.29 18.42
C GLY A 173 11.40 -5.60 18.79
N ASN A 174 11.40 -4.28 18.85
CA ASN A 174 12.60 -3.47 19.11
C ASN A 174 12.81 -3.13 20.60
N LYS A 175 12.17 -3.86 21.54
CA LYS A 175 12.39 -3.77 23.00
C LYS A 175 12.48 -2.33 23.53
N GLY A 176 11.53 -1.47 23.16
CA GLY A 176 11.44 -0.11 23.69
C GLY A 176 11.80 1.02 22.72
N VAL A 177 11.95 0.73 21.42
CA VAL A 177 11.76 1.78 20.41
C VAL A 177 10.26 2.08 20.36
N VAL A 178 9.88 3.12 21.10
CA VAL A 178 8.60 3.81 20.92
C VAL A 178 8.63 4.37 19.49
N ILE A 179 7.49 4.33 18.80
CA ILE A 179 7.33 5.06 17.53
C ILE A 179 7.91 6.46 17.74
N PRO A 180 8.83 6.93 16.87
CA PRO A 180 9.53 8.20 17.08
C PRO A 180 8.55 9.31 17.46
N ASP A 181 8.82 10.06 18.53
CA ASP A 181 7.88 11.05 19.09
C ASP A 181 7.55 12.17 18.09
N ASP A 182 8.40 12.39 17.09
CA ASP A 182 8.17 13.30 15.96
C ASP A 182 7.09 12.79 14.99
N ILE A 183 6.78 11.51 15.03
CA ILE A 183 5.73 10.87 14.24
C ILE A 183 4.52 10.66 15.14
N GLU A 184 3.55 11.58 15.06
CA GLU A 184 2.29 11.53 15.82
C GLU A 184 1.33 10.44 15.29
N ALA A 185 1.80 9.20 15.14
CA ALA A 185 1.10 8.12 14.44
C ALA A 185 -0.30 7.87 15.01
N PHE A 186 -0.46 7.89 16.34
CA PHE A 186 -1.78 7.76 16.96
C PHE A 186 -2.74 8.87 16.51
N GLN A 187 -2.29 10.11 16.48
CA GLN A 187 -3.13 11.24 16.08
C GLN A 187 -3.54 11.14 14.60
N ILE A 188 -2.60 10.76 13.72
CA ILE A 188 -2.87 10.60 12.28
C ILE A 188 -3.88 9.46 12.06
N PHE A 189 -3.72 8.32 12.74
CA PHE A 189 -4.70 7.23 12.70
C PHE A 189 -6.06 7.69 13.22
N ASN A 190 -6.10 8.35 14.38
CA ASN A 190 -7.33 8.83 14.99
C ASN A 190 -8.08 9.79 14.06
N GLN A 191 -7.38 10.77 13.47
CA GLN A 191 -7.95 11.69 12.49
C GLN A 191 -8.50 10.96 11.26
N CYS A 192 -7.76 9.98 10.74
CA CYS A 192 -8.22 9.16 9.62
C CYS A 192 -9.47 8.35 9.97
N VAL A 193 -9.51 7.73 11.16
CA VAL A 193 -10.66 6.97 11.66
C VAL A 193 -11.87 7.88 11.80
N THR A 194 -11.76 9.00 12.52
CA THR A 194 -12.84 9.97 12.69
C THR A 194 -13.36 10.48 11.34
N LYS A 195 -12.46 10.82 10.40
CA LYS A 195 -12.86 11.24 9.05
C LYS A 195 -13.63 10.14 8.32
N LEU A 196 -13.17 8.90 8.41
CA LEU A 196 -13.80 7.75 7.77
C LEU A 196 -15.20 7.48 8.35
N LEU A 197 -15.36 7.60 9.67
CA LEU A 197 -16.66 7.47 10.36
C LEU A 197 -17.64 8.57 9.93
N ASN A 198 -17.16 9.80 9.75
CA ASN A 198 -17.99 10.92 9.31
C ASN A 198 -18.40 10.83 7.84
N GLU A 199 -17.51 10.37 6.96
CA GLU A 199 -17.75 10.31 5.51
C GLU A 199 -18.48 9.05 5.07
N ARG A 200 -18.36 7.92 5.80
CA ARG A 200 -18.98 6.65 5.40
C ARG A 200 -20.25 6.34 6.19
N THR A 201 -21.39 6.64 5.57
CA THR A 201 -22.72 6.41 6.16
C THR A 201 -23.16 4.94 6.23
N ASN A 202 -22.37 4.00 5.70
CA ASN A 202 -22.72 2.59 5.57
C ASN A 202 -21.95 1.65 6.51
N LEU A 203 -21.24 2.19 7.52
CA LEU A 203 -20.61 1.37 8.54
C LEU A 203 -21.64 0.93 9.57
N ASP A 204 -21.71 -0.38 9.83
CA ASP A 204 -22.48 -0.88 10.96
C ASP A 204 -21.73 -0.65 12.29
N LEU A 205 -22.46 -0.70 13.40
CA LEU A 205 -21.89 -0.51 14.73
C LEU A 205 -20.76 -1.50 15.03
N ALA A 206 -20.81 -2.72 14.49
CA ALA A 206 -19.79 -3.73 14.75
C ALA A 206 -18.46 -3.37 14.06
N GLU A 207 -18.50 -2.83 12.84
CA GLU A 207 -17.31 -2.36 12.13
C GLU A 207 -16.69 -1.14 12.81
N ILE A 208 -17.51 -0.22 13.32
CA ILE A 208 -17.04 0.95 14.10
C ILE A 208 -16.31 0.47 15.37
N LEU A 209 -16.94 -0.41 16.16
CA LEU A 209 -16.33 -0.93 17.39
C LEU A 209 -15.04 -1.73 17.13
N ARG A 210 -14.93 -2.42 15.98
CA ARG A 210 -13.69 -3.11 15.59
C ARG A 210 -12.57 -2.12 15.30
N LEU A 211 -12.88 -1.04 14.60
CA LEU A 211 -11.89 0.00 14.27
C LEU A 211 -11.41 0.73 15.53
N GLU A 212 -12.32 1.11 16.42
CA GLU A 212 -11.96 1.72 17.72
C GLU A 212 -11.15 0.77 18.59
N LYS A 213 -11.50 -0.52 18.60
CA LYS A 213 -10.70 -1.54 19.28
C LYS A 213 -9.28 -1.64 18.71
N ALA A 214 -9.13 -1.57 17.39
CA ALA A 214 -7.81 -1.61 16.75
C ALA A 214 -6.98 -0.39 17.14
N LEU A 215 -7.59 0.80 17.13
CA LEU A 215 -6.95 2.05 17.55
C LEU A 215 -6.55 2.02 19.03
N LEU A 216 -7.43 1.53 19.91
CA LEU A 216 -7.15 1.36 21.33
C LEU A 216 -5.99 0.38 21.57
N ASN A 217 -5.97 -0.75 20.86
CA ASN A 217 -4.88 -1.72 20.96
C ASN A 217 -3.55 -1.12 20.50
N PHE A 218 -3.58 -0.34 19.41
CA PHE A 218 -2.41 0.38 18.92
C PHE A 218 -1.90 1.38 19.97
N ALA A 219 -2.78 2.16 20.59
CA ALA A 219 -2.43 3.09 21.66
C ALA A 219 -1.79 2.39 22.86
N LEU A 220 -2.38 1.27 23.31
CA LEU A 220 -1.89 0.52 24.47
C LEU A 220 -0.51 -0.11 24.21
N LYS A 221 -0.26 -0.59 23.00
CA LYS A 221 1.02 -1.21 22.63
C LYS A 221 2.12 -0.18 22.39
N CYS A 222 1.83 0.82 21.57
CA CYS A 222 2.83 1.79 21.13
C CYS A 222 3.05 2.90 22.17
N TYR A 223 2.05 3.23 22.99
CA TYR A 223 2.09 4.34 23.94
C TYR A 223 1.53 3.94 25.33
N PRO A 224 2.09 2.92 26.00
CA PRO A 224 1.53 2.35 27.23
C PRO A 224 1.44 3.35 28.40
N GLN A 225 2.24 4.42 28.40
CA GLN A 225 2.24 5.44 29.44
C GLN A 225 1.29 6.61 29.14
N ASN A 226 0.74 6.72 27.93
CA ASN A 226 -0.11 7.84 27.53
C ASN A 226 -1.61 7.51 27.68
N MET A 227 -2.12 7.67 28.89
CA MET A 227 -3.54 7.44 29.20
C MET A 227 -4.50 8.41 28.48
N GLN A 228 -4.01 9.54 27.96
CA GLN A 228 -4.86 10.48 27.22
C GLN A 228 -5.32 9.89 25.89
N TYR A 229 -4.47 9.12 25.21
CA TYR A 229 -4.83 8.45 23.95
C TYR A 229 -5.90 7.39 24.15
N VAL A 230 -5.81 6.63 25.24
CA VAL A 230 -6.86 5.67 25.63
C VAL A 230 -8.19 6.39 25.88
N ASN A 231 -8.16 7.51 26.61
CA ASN A 231 -9.37 8.28 26.87
C ASN A 231 -9.98 8.87 25.58
N LEU A 232 -9.16 9.29 24.62
CA LEU A 232 -9.63 9.79 23.32
C LEU A 232 -10.35 8.73 22.50
N CYS A 233 -9.88 7.48 22.52
CA CYS A 233 -10.59 6.36 21.86
C CYS A 233 -11.95 6.07 22.54
N LEU A 234 -12.03 6.20 23.86
CA LEU A 234 -13.25 5.88 24.62
C LEU A 234 -14.30 7.00 24.59
N ALA A 235 -13.92 8.21 24.19
CA ALA A 235 -14.77 9.39 24.20
C ALA A 235 -15.48 9.68 22.86
N GLN A 236 -15.19 8.91 21.80
CA GLN A 236 -15.81 9.02 20.48
C GLN A 236 -17.11 8.21 20.40
#